data_AF-A0A261G0H1-F1
#
_entry.id   AF-A0A261G0H1-F1
#
_cell.length_a   1.000
_cell.length_b   1.000
_cell.length_c   1.000
_cell.angle_alpha   90.00
_cell.angle_beta   90.00
_cell.angle_gamma   90.00
#
_symmetry.space_group_name_H-M   'P 1'
#
loop_
_entity.id
_entity.type
_entity.pdbx_description
1 polymer ?
#
loop_
_entity_poly.entity_id
_entity_poly.type
_entity_poly.pdbx_seq_one_letter_code
_entity_poly.pdbx_strand_id
1 'polypeptide(L)' 'MHFMEHVAASPHTVVHALQSLLAPLSRRFNHGCDPLAQTQERFVASGFTLKNFQRREFTEIPLITGLAITPNQA' A
#
# COMPACT_ATOMS: atom_id res chain seq x y z
N MET A 1 8.64 12.92 2.25
CA MET A 1 8.18 12.48 0.92
C MET A 1 6.67 12.27 0.95
N HIS A 2 5.91 12.95 0.09
CA HIS A 2 4.49 12.63 -0.07
C HIS A 2 4.33 11.36 -0.90
N PHE A 3 3.40 10.49 -0.52
CA PHE A 3 3.08 9.28 -1.24
C PHE A 3 1.57 9.07 -1.36
N MET A 4 1.18 8.36 -2.42
CA MET A 4 -0.14 7.82 -2.65
C MET A 4 0.03 6.47 -3.34
N GLU A 5 -0.44 5.40 -2.73
CA GLU A 5 -0.17 4.04 -3.21
C GLU A 5 -1.39 3.16 -3.06
N HIS A 6 -1.61 2.29 -4.06
CA HIS A 6 -2.62 1.25 -3.98
C HIS A 6 -2.15 0.14 -3.04
N VAL A 7 -3.03 -0.32 -2.15
CA VAL A 7 -2.70 -1.37 -1.18
C VAL A 7 -3.68 -2.53 -1.25
N ALA A 8 -3.33 -3.60 -0.54
CA ALA A 8 -4.23 -4.72 -0.34
C ALA A 8 -5.56 -4.25 0.27
N ALA A 9 -6.66 -4.76 -0.28
CA ALA A 9 -7.97 -4.59 0.31
C ALA A 9 -8.03 -5.25 1.68
N SER A 10 -9.05 -4.91 2.47
CA SER A 10 -9.22 -5.54 3.77
C SER A 10 -9.28 -7.08 3.62
N PRO A 11 -8.63 -7.84 4.52
CA PRO A 11 -8.73 -9.31 4.52
C PRO A 11 -10.18 -9.77 4.51
N HIS A 12 -10.43 -10.94 3.93
CA HIS A 12 -11.77 -11.54 3.81
C HIS A 12 -12.78 -10.78 2.93
N THR A 13 -12.33 -9.81 2.13
CA THR A 13 -13.15 -9.19 1.08
C THR A 13 -12.98 -9.91 -0.26
N VAL A 14 -14.01 -9.85 -1.12
CA VAL A 14 -13.94 -10.38 -2.49
C VAL A 14 -12.81 -9.70 -3.28
N VAL A 15 -12.61 -8.40 -3.07
CA VAL A 15 -11.53 -7.62 -3.70
C VAL A 15 -10.16 -8.18 -3.31
N HIS A 16 -9.94 -8.49 -2.03
CA HIS A 16 -8.68 -9.09 -1.58
C HIS A 16 -8.43 -10.47 -2.21
N ALA A 17 -9.48 -11.28 -2.38
CA ALA A 17 -9.37 -12.57 -3.07
C ALA A 17 -8.98 -12.40 -4.55
N LEU A 18 -9.59 -11.45 -5.25
CA LEU A 18 -9.24 -11.10 -6.64
C LEU A 18 -7.81 -10.58 -6.75
N GLN A 19 -7.39 -9.68 -5.85
CA GLN A 19 -6.02 -9.18 -5.80
C GLN A 19 -5.02 -10.32 -5.59
N SER A 20 -5.34 -11.28 -4.71
CA SER A 20 -4.47 -12.44 -4.45
C SER A 20 -4.32 -13.34 -5.67
N LEU A 21 -5.41 -13.55 -6.42
CA LEU A 21 -5.40 -14.33 -7.66
C LEU A 21 -4.57 -13.64 -8.75
N LEU A 22 -4.67 -12.31 -8.86
CA LEU A 22 -4.00 -11.51 -9.89
C LEU A 22 -2.56 -11.10 -9.51
N ALA A 23 -2.17 -11.22 -8.24
CA ALA A 23 -0.86 -10.82 -7.74
C ALA A 23 0.34 -11.37 -8.54
N PRO A 24 0.43 -12.67 -8.91
CA PRO A 24 1.55 -13.15 -9.72
C PRO A 24 1.59 -12.51 -11.11
N LEU A 25 0.44 -12.28 -11.73
CA LEU A 25 0.36 -11.59 -13.03
C LEU A 25 0.78 -10.13 -12.89
N SER A 26 0.29 -9.43 -11.87
CA SER A 26 0.68 -8.04 -11.61
C SER A 26 2.19 -7.91 -11.37
N ARG A 27 2.78 -8.77 -10.53
CA ARG A 27 4.23 -8.75 -10.31
C ARG A 27 5.03 -9.04 -11.58
N ARG A 28 4.49 -9.82 -12.52
CA ARG A 28 5.20 -10.16 -13.77
C ARG A 28 5.00 -9.13 -14.88
N PHE A 29 3.82 -8.53 -14.99
CA PHE A 29 3.43 -7.71 -16.15
C PHE A 29 3.17 -6.24 -15.82
N ASN A 30 2.96 -5.89 -14.54
CA ASN A 30 2.72 -4.51 -14.10
C ASN A 30 3.97 -3.91 -13.44
N HIS A 31 5.11 -3.96 -14.14
CA HIS A 31 6.39 -3.41 -13.68
C HIS A 31 6.87 -3.89 -12.29
N GLY A 32 6.49 -5.10 -11.86
CA GLY A 32 6.83 -5.58 -10.52
C GLY A 32 5.86 -5.14 -9.42
N CYS A 33 4.78 -4.44 -9.75
CA CYS A 33 3.78 -3.98 -8.79
C CYS A 33 3.12 -5.17 -8.09
N ASP A 34 3.20 -5.18 -6.76
CA ASP A 34 2.58 -6.18 -5.91
C ASP A 34 1.29 -5.60 -5.30
N PRO A 35 0.10 -6.04 -5.76
CA PRO A 35 -1.18 -5.50 -5.28
C PRO A 35 -1.46 -5.87 -3.82
N LEU A 36 -0.66 -6.77 -3.24
CA LEU A 36 -0.72 -7.16 -1.84
C LEU A 36 0.36 -6.47 -0.98
N ALA A 37 1.04 -5.45 -1.51
CA ALA A 37 2.09 -4.77 -0.79
C ALA A 37 1.59 -4.14 0.52
N GLN A 38 2.32 -4.42 1.60
CA GLN A 38 2.15 -3.88 2.94
C GLN A 38 3.01 -2.62 3.11
N THR A 39 2.67 -1.58 2.35
CA THR A 39 3.50 -0.38 2.21
C THR A 39 3.62 0.41 3.52
N GLN A 40 2.55 0.48 4.31
CA GLN A 40 2.58 1.14 5.61
C GLN A 40 3.59 0.45 6.55
N GLU A 41 3.54 -0.88 6.64
CA GLU A 41 4.42 -1.69 7.46
C GLU A 41 5.88 -1.54 7.03
N ARG A 42 6.13 -1.48 5.71
CA ARG A 42 7.47 -1.23 5.16
C ARG A 42 8.02 0.14 5.52
N PHE A 43 7.20 1.19 5.49
CA PHE A 43 7.63 2.53 5.93
C PHE A 43 8.00 2.52 7.41
N VAL A 44 7.14 1.95 8.26
CA VAL A 44 7.38 1.88 9.72
C VAL A 44 8.62 1.04 10.02
N ALA A 45 8.77 -0.13 9.40
CA ALA A 45 9.94 -0.99 9.57
C ALA A 45 11.25 -0.32 9.10
N SER A 46 11.17 0.60 8.13
CA SER A 46 12.29 1.38 7.64
C SER A 46 12.59 2.63 8.49
N GLY A 47 11.87 2.82 9.60
CA GLY A 47 12.07 3.93 10.54
C GLY A 47 11.43 5.26 10.12
N PHE A 48 10.56 5.27 9.11
CA PHE A 48 9.83 6.48 8.74
C PHE A 48 8.67 6.76 9.69
N THR A 49 8.49 8.04 9.99
CA THR A 49 7.26 8.54 10.65
C THR A 49 6.28 8.97 9.58
N LEU A 50 5.04 8.45 9.63
CA LEU A 50 3.97 8.79 8.70
C LEU A 50 3.08 9.90 9.30
N LYS A 51 3.09 11.10 8.70
CA LYS A 51 2.18 12.20 9.04
C LYS A 51 1.01 12.27 8.05
N ASN A 52 -0.15 12.71 8.55
CA ASN A 52 -1.40 12.83 7.77
C ASN A 52 -1.74 11.55 7.01
N PHE A 53 -1.43 10.39 7.61
CA PHE A 53 -1.69 9.10 7.01
C PHE A 53 -3.19 8.87 6.90
N GLN A 54 -3.66 8.53 5.70
CA GLN A 54 -5.03 8.14 5.45
C GLN A 54 -5.06 6.86 4.64
N ARG A 55 -5.92 5.93 5.06
CA ARG A 55 -6.33 4.78 4.26
C ARG A 55 -7.75 5.02 3.76
N ARG A 56 -7.96 4.91 2.46
CA ARG A 56 -9.27 5.07 1.82
C ARG A 56 -9.61 3.79 1.09
N GLU A 57 -10.72 3.19 1.49
CA GLU A 57 -11.34 2.08 0.79
C GLU A 57 -12.28 2.69 -0.27
N PHE A 58 -11.75 3.03 -1.45
CA PHE A 58 -12.62 3.31 -2.59
C PHE A 58 -13.24 1.99 -3.07
N THR A 59 -14.41 2.08 -3.72
CA THR A 59 -15.29 0.95 -4.05
C THR A 59 -14.59 -0.19 -4.80
N GLU A 60 -13.44 0.06 -5.44
CA GLU A 60 -12.72 -0.96 -6.21
C GLU A 60 -11.21 -1.03 -5.92
N ILE A 61 -10.57 0.03 -5.43
CA ILE A 61 -9.12 0.04 -5.20
C ILE A 61 -8.77 0.77 -3.91
N PRO A 62 -8.29 0.06 -2.87
CA PRO A 62 -7.84 0.68 -1.64
C PRO A 62 -6.56 1.47 -1.88
N LEU A 63 -6.49 2.64 -1.24
CA LEU A 63 -5.38 3.56 -1.36
C LEU A 63 -4.91 4.00 0.02
N ILE A 64 -3.60 4.16 0.18
CA ILE A 64 -3.01 4.90 1.30
C ILE A 64 -2.36 6.17 0.77
N THR A 65 -2.37 7.21 1.59
CA THR A 65 -1.65 8.45 1.31
C THR A 65 -1.10 9.06 2.59
N GLY A 66 -0.03 9.82 2.48
CA GLY A 66 0.54 10.53 3.61
C GLY A 66 1.86 11.21 3.29
N LEU A 67 2.51 11.70 4.34
CA LEU A 67 3.86 12.26 4.30
C LEU A 67 4.77 11.35 5.13
N ALA A 68 5.72 10.67 4.48
CA ALA A 68 6.78 9.92 5.13
C ALA A 68 7.95 10.85 5.49
N ILE A 69 8.34 10.88 6.76
CA ILE A 69 9.45 11.69 7.30
C ILE A 69 10.52 10.75 7.80
N THR A 70 11.77 10.97 7.36
CA THR A 70 12.91 10.19 7.81
C THR A 70 13.21 10.45 9.28
N PRO A 71 13.80 9.48 9.99
CA PRO A 71 14.07 9.61 11.42
C PRO A 71 15.06 10.74 11.77
N ASN A 72 15.80 11.29 10.80
CA ASN A 72 16.78 12.36 10.99
C ASN A 72 16.24 13.78 10.70
N GLN A 73 14.91 13.93 10.54
CA GLN A 73 14.25 15.22 10.30
C GLN A 73 13.02 15.45 11.22
N ALA A 74 12.97 14.77 12.37
CA ALA A 74 11.91 14.88 13.35
C ALA A 74 12.18 15.99 14.37
#